data_AF-A0A1C5F563-F1
#
_entry.id   AF-A0A1C5F563-F1
#
_cell.length_a   1.000
_cell.length_b   1.000
_cell.length_c   1.000
_cell.angle_alpha   90.00
_cell.angle_beta   90.00
_cell.angle_gamma   90.00
#
_symmetry.space_group_name_H-M   'P 1'
#
loop_
_entity.id
_entity.type
_entity.pdbx_description
1 polymer ?
#
loop_
_entity_poly.entity_id
_entity_poly.type
_entity_poly.pdbx_seq_one_letter_code
_entity_poly.pdbx_strand_id
1 'polypeptide(L)'
;MHITEGEGAGSTVETHATPLGADDTGRPRTAVIEAVIAASNRPGFGVARLAAPLLRPLARTAASRLWRDDLAYAERRWQLRSTGRFPG
;
A
#
# COMPACT_ATOMS: atom_id res chain seq x y z
N MET A 1 8.95 3.80 4.19
CA MET A 1 8.67 4.60 5.41
C MET A 1 9.13 3.81 6.61
N HIS A 2 9.91 4.43 7.51
CA HIS A 2 10.27 3.83 8.79
C HIS A 2 9.54 4.56 9.93
N ILE A 3 9.08 3.82 10.93
CA ILE A 3 8.49 4.40 12.14
C ILE A 3 9.61 4.63 13.15
N THR A 4 9.90 5.90 13.44
CA THR A 4 11.03 6.30 14.29
C THR A 4 10.69 6.40 15.77
N GLU A 5 9.42 6.59 16.11
CA GLU A 5 8.98 6.83 17.49
C GLU A 5 7.58 6.30 17.76
N GLY A 6 7.19 6.30 19.04
CA GLY A 6 5.91 5.77 19.49
C GLY A 6 5.84 4.24 19.47
N GLU A 7 4.62 3.70 19.42
CA GLU A 7 4.36 2.28 19.67
C GLU A 7 4.90 1.35 18.57
N GLY A 8 5.04 1.87 17.36
CA GLY A 8 5.52 1.15 16.18
C GLY A 8 7.01 1.34 15.89
N ALA A 9 7.76 2.02 16.76
CA ALA A 9 9.18 2.31 16.54
C ALA A 9 9.96 1.04 16.14
N GLY A 10 10.75 1.14 15.06
CA GLY A 10 11.49 0.01 14.48
C GLY A 10 10.73 -0.76 13.38
N SER A 11 9.43 -0.49 13.18
CA SER A 11 8.66 -1.05 12.08
C SER A 11 8.92 -0.31 10.77
N THR A 12 8.68 -0.98 9.63
CA THR A 12 8.80 -0.37 8.29
C THR A 12 7.61 -0.73 7.41
N VAL A 13 7.26 0.21 6.54
CA VAL A 13 6.23 0.06 5.52
C VAL A 13 6.82 0.53 4.19
N GLU A 14 6.72 -0.30 3.17
CA GLU A 14 7.16 0.01 1.82
C GLU A 14 6.00 -0.17 0.84
N THR A 15 5.63 0.91 0.16
CA THR A 15 4.45 0.95 -0.72
C THR A 15 4.88 1.35 -2.13
N HIS A 16 4.44 0.57 -3.11
CA HIS A 16 4.76 0.75 -4.52
C HIS A 16 3.50 0.74 -5.37
N ALA A 17 3.32 1.78 -6.20
CA ALA A 17 2.31 1.81 -7.24
C ALA A 17 2.95 1.44 -8.59
N THR A 18 2.56 0.29 -9.14
CA THR A 18 3.09 -0.26 -10.37
C THR A 18 2.01 -0.25 -11.46
N PRO A 19 2.19 0.50 -12.56
CA PRO A 19 1.30 0.42 -13.70
C PRO A 19 1.31 -0.98 -14.29
N LEU A 20 0.14 -1.55 -14.55
CA LEU A 20 -0.03 -2.87 -15.16
C LEU A 20 -0.35 -2.80 -16.66
N GLY A 21 -0.46 -1.59 -17.22
CA GLY A 21 -0.97 -1.35 -18.57
C GLY A 21 -2.48 -1.12 -18.57
N ALA A 22 -3.07 -1.11 -19.77
CA ALA A 22 -4.52 -0.97 -19.93
C ALA A 22 -5.23 -2.34 -19.85
N ASP A 23 -6.49 -2.35 -19.42
CA ASP A 23 -7.38 -3.50 -19.56
C ASP A 23 -7.93 -3.65 -20.99
N ASP A 24 -8.75 -4.68 -21.20
CA ASP A 24 -9.36 -4.98 -22.50
C ASP A 24 -10.28 -3.85 -23.02
N THR A 25 -10.70 -2.93 -22.15
CA THR A 25 -11.49 -1.74 -22.49
C THR A 25 -10.63 -0.48 -22.68
N GLY A 26 -9.31 -0.61 -22.61
CA GLY A 26 -8.36 0.48 -22.72
C GLY A 26 -8.20 1.31 -21.44
N ARG A 27 -8.79 0.90 -20.32
CA ARG A 27 -8.67 1.63 -19.04
C ARG A 27 -7.35 1.29 -18.36
N PRO A 28 -6.58 2.27 -17.89
CA PRO A 28 -5.33 2.05 -17.17
C PRO A 28 -5.59 1.23 -15.92
N ARG A 29 -4.67 0.34 -15.60
CA ARG A 29 -4.67 -0.42 -14.35
C ARG A 29 -3.39 -0.17 -13.60
N THR A 30 -3.51 0.01 -12.30
CA THR A 30 -2.37 0.08 -11.38
C THR A 30 -2.53 -0.97 -10.28
N ALA A 31 -1.42 -1.59 -9.90
CA ALA A 31 -1.34 -2.33 -8.65
C ALA A 31 -0.66 -1.47 -7.59
N VAL A 32 -1.23 -1.43 -6.38
CA VAL A 32 -0.52 -0.96 -5.20
C VAL A 32 -0.12 -2.17 -4.38
N ILE A 33 1.19 -2.33 -4.15
CA ILE A 33 1.78 -3.37 -3.32
C ILE A 33 2.35 -2.70 -2.08
N GLU A 34 2.01 -3.24 -0.92
CA GLU A 34 2.54 -2.78 0.36
C GLU A 34 3.18 -3.94 1.12
N ALA A 35 4.43 -3.74 1.55
CA ALA A 35 5.14 -4.61 2.47
C ALA A 35 5.20 -3.94 3.84
N VAL A 36 4.61 -4.61 4.85
CA VAL A 36 4.61 -4.15 6.24
C VAL A 36 5.42 -5.13 7.10
N ILE A 37 6.46 -4.61 7.75
CA ILE A 37 7.20 -5.33 8.78
C ILE A 37 6.93 -4.63 10.10
N ALA A 38 6.09 -5.25 10.92
CA ALA A 38 5.79 -4.77 12.26
C ALA A 38 6.73 -5.40 13.29
N ALA A 39 7.32 -4.58 14.14
CA ALA A 39 8.15 -5.00 15.26
C ALA A 39 7.81 -4.17 16.50
N SER A 40 7.85 -4.80 17.67
CA SER A 40 7.72 -4.13 18.96
C SER A 40 8.37 -4.97 20.05
N ASN A 41 9.02 -4.33 21.02
CA ASN A 41 9.62 -4.95 22.18
C ASN A 41 8.63 -5.11 23.36
N ARG A 42 7.38 -4.69 23.19
CA ARG A 42 6.36 -4.74 24.26
C ARG A 42 5.88 -6.17 24.51
N PRO A 43 5.57 -6.55 25.76
CA PRO A 43 5.11 -7.90 26.10
C PRO A 43 3.88 -8.34 25.31
N GLY A 44 2.93 -7.43 25.05
CA GLY A 44 1.69 -7.71 24.32
C GLY A 44 1.88 -8.00 22.83
N PHE A 45 3.02 -7.66 22.23
CA PHE A 45 3.26 -7.88 20.81
C PHE A 45 3.36 -9.37 20.45
N GLY A 46 3.75 -10.22 21.40
CA GLY A 46 3.73 -11.67 21.23
C GLY A 46 2.32 -12.18 20.87
N VAL A 47 1.29 -11.63 21.51
CA VAL A 47 -0.12 -11.97 21.23
C VAL A 47 -0.53 -11.47 19.84
N ALA A 48 -0.17 -10.24 19.50
CA ALA A 48 -0.42 -9.69 18.16
C ALA A 48 0.23 -10.53 17.06
N ARG A 49 1.46 -11.01 17.29
CA ARG A 49 2.17 -11.91 16.38
C ARG A 49 1.47 -13.26 16.23
N LEU A 50 0.96 -13.82 17.31
CA LEU A 50 0.16 -15.06 17.26
C LEU A 50 -1.16 -14.87 16.52
N ALA A 51 -1.81 -13.70 16.68
CA ALA A 51 -3.04 -13.35 15.98
C ALA A 51 -2.84 -12.89 14.52
N ALA A 52 -1.59 -12.80 14.04
CA ALA A 52 -1.26 -12.24 12.73
C ALA A 52 -2.04 -12.85 11.55
N PRO A 53 -2.31 -14.18 11.47
CA PRO A 53 -3.11 -14.74 10.37
C PRO A 53 -4.53 -14.18 10.29
N LEU A 54 -5.10 -13.77 11.42
CA LEU A 54 -6.43 -13.15 11.51
C LEU A 54 -6.38 -11.64 11.26
N LEU A 55 -5.31 -10.99 11.71
CA LEU A 55 -5.12 -9.54 11.51
C LEU A 55 -4.77 -9.19 10.06
N ARG A 56 -4.01 -10.03 9.36
CA ARG A 56 -3.60 -9.83 7.96
C ARG A 56 -4.75 -9.56 6.99
N PRO A 57 -5.83 -10.38 6.92
CA PRO A 57 -6.94 -10.10 6.03
C PRO A 57 -7.68 -8.81 6.39
N LEU A 58 -7.78 -8.46 7.68
CA LEU A 58 -8.38 -7.20 8.12
C LEU A 58 -7.54 -6.00 7.67
N ALA A 59 -6.22 -6.05 7.89
CA ALA A 59 -5.28 -5.03 7.43
C ALA A 59 -5.32 -4.87 5.91
N ARG A 60 -5.36 -5.97 5.16
CA ARG A 60 -5.49 -5.95 3.70
C ARG A 60 -6.80 -5.29 3.25
N THR A 61 -7.90 -5.53 3.96
CA THR A 61 -9.19 -4.93 3.65
C THR A 61 -9.22 -3.44 3.98
N ALA A 62 -8.57 -3.02 5.07
CA ALA A 62 -8.40 -1.61 5.39
C ALA A 62 -7.54 -0.90 4.33
N ALA A 63 -6.40 -1.51 3.97
CA ALA A 63 -5.52 -1.01 2.93
C ALA A 63 -6.25 -0.88 1.57
N SER A 64 -7.01 -1.89 1.16
CA SER A 64 -7.74 -1.84 -0.12
C SER A 64 -8.81 -0.74 -0.18
N ARG A 65 -9.32 -0.28 0.98
CA ARG A 65 -10.19 0.89 1.08
C ARG A 65 -9.40 2.19 1.03
N LEU A 66 -8.28 2.26 1.75
CA LEU A 66 -7.41 3.42 1.80
C LEU A 66 -6.86 3.77 0.41
N TRP A 67 -6.36 2.77 -0.31
CA TRP A 67 -5.67 2.97 -1.60
C TRP A 67 -6.59 3.24 -2.79
N ARG A 68 -7.92 3.31 -2.62
CA ARG A 68 -8.83 3.52 -3.77
C ARG A 68 -8.57 4.84 -4.48
N ASP A 69 -8.38 5.90 -3.72
CA ASP A 69 -8.15 7.23 -4.28
C ASP A 69 -6.75 7.35 -4.87
N ASP A 70 -5.74 6.78 -4.21
CA ASP A 70 -4.37 6.68 -4.71
C ASP A 70 -4.27 5.88 -6.01
N LEU A 71 -5.01 4.79 -6.13
CA LEU A 71 -5.10 4.00 -7.37
C LEU A 71 -5.67 4.84 -8.51
N ALA A 72 -6.80 5.52 -8.26
CA ALA A 72 -7.42 6.39 -9.25
C ALA A 72 -6.48 7.55 -9.65
N TYR A 73 -5.73 8.09 -8.70
CA TYR A 73 -4.70 9.10 -8.97
C TYR A 73 -3.56 8.54 -9.82
N ALA A 74 -3.01 7.38 -9.46
CA ALA A 74 -1.91 6.74 -10.18
C ALA A 74 -2.29 6.39 -11.62
N GLU A 75 -3.51 5.89 -11.83
CA GLU A 75 -4.06 5.57 -13.16
C GLU A 75 -4.21 6.81 -14.04
N ARG A 76 -4.76 7.92 -13.51
CA ARG A 76 -4.81 9.20 -14.22
C ARG A 76 -3.41 9.72 -14.56
N ARG A 77 -2.49 9.65 -13.60
CA ARG A 77 -1.10 10.10 -13.79
C ARG A 77 -0.40 9.28 -14.87
N TRP A 78 -0.65 7.97 -14.92
CA TRP A 78 -0.14 7.10 -15.97
C TRP A 78 -0.71 7.48 -17.35
N GLN A 79 -2.03 7.68 -17.47
CA GLN A 79 -2.65 8.09 -18.75
C GLN A 79 -2.09 9.42 -19.28
N LEU A 80 -1.88 10.39 -18.39
CA LEU A 80 -1.29 11.67 -18.77
C LEU A 80 0.14 11.46 -19.30
N ARG A 81 0.96 10.69 -18.58
CA ARG A 81 2.32 10.36 -19.02
C ARG A 81 2.36 9.55 -20.32
N SER A 82 1.46 8.59 -20.51
CA SER A 82 1.40 7.74 -21.70
C SER A 82 0.96 8.51 -22.95
N THR A 83 0.34 9.68 -22.78
CA THR A 83 -0.05 10.59 -23.87
C THR A 83 0.90 11.79 -24.03
N GLY A 84 2.07 11.75 -23.36
CA GLY A 84 3.07 12.81 -23.43
C GLY A 84 2.70 14.09 -22.66
N ARG A 85 1.60 14.07 -21.90
CA ARG A 85 1.19 15.17 -21.04
C ARG A 85 1.80 14.97 -19.66
N PHE A 86 2.93 15.60 -19.40
CA PHE A 86 3.45 15.69 -18.04
C PHE A 86 2.73 16.84 -17.33
N PRO A 87 2.05 16.59 -16.19
CA PRO A 87 1.63 17.68 -15.33
C PRO A 87 2.90 18.31 -14.74
N GLY A 88 3.20 19.50 -15.22
CA GLY A 88 4.14 20.48 -14.70
C GLY A 88 3.43 21.83 -14.67
#